data_AF-A0A6A8QBE0-F1
#
_entry.id   AF-A0A6A8QBE0-F1
#
_cell.length_a   1.000
_cell.length_b   1.000
_cell.length_c   1.000
_cell.angle_alpha   90.00
_cell.angle_beta   90.00
_cell.angle_gamma   90.00
#
_symmetry.space_group_name_H-M   'P 1'
#
loop_
_entity.id
_entity.type
_entity.pdbx_description
1 polymer ?
#
loop_
_entity_poly.entity_id
_entity_poly.type
_entity_poly.pdbx_seq_one_letter_code
_entity_poly.pdbx_strand_id
1 'polypeptide(L)' 'MDLDELEPAKKTPTKRNLDPMSVEELEGYIAELEEEILRVRQAIAGKKAVRTGAEALFRK' A
#
# COMPACT_ATOMS: atom_id res chain seq x y z
N MET A 1 -4.11 -19.81 31.72
CA MET A 1 -3.93 -19.90 30.26
C MET A 1 -4.28 -18.53 29.73
N ASP A 2 -3.29 -17.63 29.64
CA ASP A 2 -3.50 -16.26 29.16
C ASP A 2 -3.82 -16.31 27.67
N LEU A 3 -5.03 -15.87 27.31
CA LEU A 3 -5.55 -15.87 25.95
C LEU A 3 -4.81 -14.90 25.01
N ASP A 4 -3.98 -14.02 25.57
CA ASP A 4 -3.19 -13.02 24.84
C ASP A 4 -1.95 -13.60 24.13
N GLU A 5 -1.55 -14.85 24.44
CA GLU A 5 -0.40 -15.52 23.80
C GLU A 5 -0.75 -16.18 22.45
N LEU A 6 -2.02 -16.07 22.00
CA LEU A 6 -2.53 -16.69 20.78
C LEU A 6 -2.60 -15.75 19.56
N GLU A 7 -2.13 -14.51 19.66
CA GLU A 7 -2.08 -13.64 18.49
C GLU A 7 -0.96 -14.12 17.54
N PRO A 8 -1.28 -14.58 16.31
CA PRO A 8 -0.26 -14.99 15.37
C PRO A 8 0.67 -13.82 15.11
N ALA A 9 1.96 -13.98 15.41
CA ALA A 9 2.97 -12.97 15.17
C ALA A 9 2.81 -12.43 13.74
N LYS A 10 2.57 -11.12 13.62
CA LYS A 10 2.37 -10.44 12.33
C LYS A 10 3.59 -10.70 11.45
N LYS A 11 3.46 -11.66 10.53
CA LYS A 11 4.51 -11.98 9.58
C LYS A 11 4.76 -10.74 8.75
N THR A 12 5.94 -10.15 8.88
CA THR A 12 6.35 -9.07 7.99
C THR A 12 6.35 -9.64 6.57
N PRO A 13 5.69 -8.97 5.60
CA PRO A 13 5.70 -9.45 4.23
C PRO A 13 7.14 -9.48 3.75
N THR A 14 7.63 -10.68 3.41
CA THR A 14 8.97 -10.88 2.91
C THR A 14 9.09 -10.14 1.58
N LYS A 15 10.12 -9.31 1.43
CA LYS A 15 10.41 -8.65 0.16
C LYS A 15 10.72 -9.70 -0.90
N ARG A 16 10.37 -9.41 -2.17
CA ARG A 16 10.72 -10.29 -3.29
C ARG A 16 12.24 -10.45 -3.36
N ASN A 17 12.70 -11.68 -3.57
CA ASN A 17 14.12 -11.92 -3.82
C ASN A 17 14.47 -11.41 -5.22
N LEU A 18 15.46 -10.52 -5.32
CA LEU A 18 15.88 -9.87 -6.55
C LEU A 18 17.14 -10.52 -7.14
N ASP A 19 17.85 -11.36 -6.38
CA ASP A 19 19.11 -11.99 -6.81
C ASP A 19 19.04 -12.76 -8.14
N PRO A 20 17.95 -13.48 -8.48
CA PRO A 20 17.90 -14.22 -9.75
C PRO A 20 17.44 -13.37 -10.94
N MET A 21 17.08 -12.09 -10.75
CA MET A 21 16.50 -11.26 -11.80
C MET A 21 17.59 -10.57 -12.64
N SER A 22 17.39 -10.54 -13.96
CA SER A 22 18.16 -9.72 -14.91
C SER A 22 17.83 -8.23 -14.76
N VAL A 23 18.65 -7.37 -15.38
CA VAL A 23 18.44 -5.91 -15.35
C VAL A 23 17.10 -5.53 -15.97
N GLU A 24 16.75 -6.15 -17.10
CA GLU A 24 15.49 -5.91 -17.81
C GLU A 24 14.28 -6.32 -16.96
N GLU A 25 14.38 -7.43 -16.21
CA GLU A 25 13.34 -7.87 -15.29
C GLU A 25 13.19 -6.93 -14.09
N LEU A 26 14.29 -6.36 -13.60
CA LEU A 26 14.25 -5.37 -12.52
C LEU A 26 13.63 -4.05 -12.98
N GLU A 27 13.96 -3.59 -14.19
CA GLU A 27 13.33 -2.41 -14.80
C GLU A 27 11.83 -2.62 -15.01
N GLY A 28 11.42 -3.79 -15.52
CA GLY A 28 10.01 -4.17 -15.63
C GLY A 28 9.31 -4.18 -14.28
N TYR A 29 9.95 -4.74 -13.25
CA TYR A 29 9.38 -4.76 -11.90
C TYR A 29 9.24 -3.36 -11.29
N ILE A 30 10.20 -2.46 -11.53
CA ILE A 30 10.10 -1.06 -11.12
C ILE A 30 8.88 -0.41 -11.79
N ALA A 31 8.71 -0.59 -13.10
CA ALA A 31 7.58 -0.01 -13.82
C ALA A 31 6.23 -0.46 -13.24
N GLU A 32 6.07 -1.77 -12.97
CA GLU A 32 4.86 -2.31 -12.33
C GLU A 32 4.59 -1.67 -10.95
N LEU A 33 5.62 -1.54 -10.12
CA LEU A 33 5.49 -0.92 -8.79
C LEU A 33 5.15 0.57 -8.87
N GLU A 34 5.72 1.29 -9.83
CA GLU A 34 5.44 2.71 -10.04
C GLU A 34 4.00 2.95 -10.51
N GLU A 35 3.48 2.09 -11.39
CA GLU A 35 2.07 2.11 -11.80
C GLU A 35 1.13 1.90 -10.61
N GLU A 36 1.42 0.91 -9.75
CA GLU A 36 0.62 0.66 -8.55
C GLU A 36 0.72 1.83 -7.55
N ILE A 37 1.91 2.43 -7.38
CA ILE A 37 2.07 3.64 -6.58
C ILE A 37 1.18 4.78 -7.11
N LEU A 38 1.14 5.00 -8.43
CA LEU A 38 0.30 6.01 -9.04
C LEU A 38 -1.19 5.74 -8.79
N ARG A 39 -1.63 4.49 -8.99
CA ARG A 39 -3.01 4.07 -8.72
C ARG A 39 -3.41 4.31 -7.26
N VAL A 40 -2.56 3.90 -6.32
CA VAL A 40 -2.80 4.09 -4.89
C VAL A 40 -2.85 5.57 -4.52
N ARG A 41 -1.96 6.40 -5.09
CA ARG A 41 -1.98 7.86 -4.90
C ARG A 41 -3.29 8.48 -5.39
N GLN A 42 -3.80 8.05 -6.54
CA GLN A 42 -5.10 8.50 -7.06
C GLN A 42 -6.25 8.11 -6.13
N ALA A 43 -6.25 6.86 -5.64
CA ALA A 43 -7.26 6.39 -4.69
C ALA A 43 -7.22 7.20 -3.38
N ILE A 44 -6.03 7.52 -2.86
CA ILE A 44 -5.85 8.37 -1.68
C ILE A 44 -6.38 9.78 -1.94
N ALA A 45 -6.06 10.37 -3.09
CA ALA A 45 -6.55 11.69 -3.47
C ALA A 45 -8.09 11.73 -3.50
N GLY A 46 -8.73 10.73 -4.10
CA GLY A 46 -10.19 10.59 -4.10
C GLY A 46 -10.77 10.48 -2.68
N LYS A 47 -10.19 9.64 -1.82
CA LYS A 47 -10.63 9.50 -0.43
C LYS A 47 -10.47 10.80 0.38
N LYS A 48 -9.37 11.54 0.17
CA LYS A 48 -9.14 12.84 0.79
C LYS A 48 -10.16 13.88 0.33
N ALA A 49 -10.47 13.94 -0.97
CA ALA A 49 -11.47 14.85 -1.51
C ALA A 49 -12.87 14.60 -0.90
N VAL A 50 -13.28 13.33 -0.76
CA VAL A 50 -14.53 12.95 -0.10
C VAL A 50 -14.53 13.43 1.37
N ARG A 51 -13.45 13.19 2.10
CA ARG A 51 -13.32 13.65 3.49
C ARG A 51 -13.44 15.17 3.61
N THR A 52 -12.71 15.93 2.79
CA THR A 52 -12.77 17.40 2.82
C THR A 52 -14.15 17.93 2.42
N GLY A 53 -14.80 17.33 1.41
CA GLY A 53 -16.16 17.68 1.03
C GLY A 53 -17.17 17.44 2.15
N ALA A 54 -17.06 16.31 2.86
CA ALA A 54 -17.89 16.02 4.02
C ALA A 54 -17.62 17.03 5.16
N GLU A 55 -16.36 17.29 5.49
CA GLU A 55 -15.99 18.26 6.53
C GLU A 55 -16.44 19.70 6.23
N ALA A 56 -16.63 20.06 4.94
CA ALA A 56 -17.19 21.35 4.54
C ALA A 56 -18.72 21.39 4.66
N LEU A 57 -19.40 20.26 4.43
CA LEU A 57 -20.85 20.14 4.58
C LEU A 57 -21.30 20.19 6.04
N PHE A 58 -20.51 19.65 6.97
CA PHE A 58 -20.81 19.67 8.42
C PHE A 58 -20.38 20.95 9.15
N ARG A 59 -19.70 21.88 8.48
CA ARG A 59 -19.25 23.18 9.04
C ARG A 59 -20.13 24.37 8.64
N LYS A 60 -21.26 24.11 7.99
CA LYS A 60 -22.25 25.10 7.57
C LYS A 60 -23.55 24.88 8.34
#